data_AF-A0ABD5I036-F1
#
_entry.id   AF-A0ABD5I036-F1
#
_cell.length_a   1.000
_cell.length_b   1.000
_cell.length_c   1.000
_cell.angle_alpha   90.00
_cell.angle_beta   90.00
_cell.angle_gamma   90.00
#
_symmetry.space_group_name_H-M   'P 1'
#
loop_
_entity.id
_entity.type
_entity.pdbx_description
1 polymer ?
#
loop_
_entity_poly.entity_id
_entity_poly.type
_entity_poly.pdbx_seq_one_letter_code
_entity_poly.pdbx_strand_id
1 'polypeptide(L)'
;MQFLKKFAILLLSFFITALIVLYFYLYVNGPIIQAKSAILINANSGEIVYKKDEETPVQSAALSKLMTEYIVLEQLNDRKIQLDDFVQISNEVFRVETSPIQVTSNDKTTVRDLLHALLLAGNNRSALALAEHIAGNEDNFTMLMNKKAKELKLLQPSPFLNSTGINHDTNKQSTTTAIDAAKLAARLVKDFPDVLNITKLTSYQFTFKDSQVFNTNKMIYSLNENIKLQGVDGLQTSFSTNGNYSFVSTAKLGDTRLISVILDADEENISFIETKKLLQYGFDPSSYSALQAFKDTLTSWTILLQFKNLIIQTIMIFLIITTLMFLHIRQKKSEDFN
;
A
#
# COMPACT_ATOMS: atom_id res chain seq x y z
N MET A 1 -47.39 21.94 24.59
CA MET A 1 -47.15 21.94 23.13
C MET A 1 -45.88 22.71 22.71
N GLN A 2 -45.61 23.93 23.23
CA GLN A 2 -44.38 24.68 22.88
C GLN A 2 -43.08 24.00 23.33
N PHE A 3 -43.07 23.32 24.49
CA PHE A 3 -41.90 22.57 24.97
C PHE A 3 -41.49 21.43 24.02
N LEU A 4 -42.45 20.61 23.58
CA LEU A 4 -42.22 19.53 22.61
C LEU A 4 -41.67 20.06 21.27
N LYS A 5 -42.18 21.21 20.78
CA LYS A 5 -41.65 21.85 19.57
C LYS A 5 -40.19 22.31 19.75
N LYS A 6 -39.88 22.97 20.87
CA LYS A 6 -38.50 23.40 21.18
C LYS A 6 -37.54 22.21 21.35
N PHE A 7 -38.00 21.14 22.01
CA PHE A 7 -37.23 19.91 22.16
C PHE A 7 -36.97 19.22 20.82
N ALA A 8 -37.98 19.13 19.95
CA ALA A 8 -37.83 18.56 18.61
C ALA A 8 -36.84 19.36 17.74
N ILE A 9 -36.88 20.70 17.80
CA ILE A 9 -35.93 21.56 17.08
C ILE A 9 -34.50 21.36 17.59
N LEU A 10 -34.33 21.29 18.91
CA LEU A 10 -33.02 21.06 19.54
C LEU A 10 -32.43 19.70 19.14
N LEU A 11 -33.27 18.66 19.13
CA LEU A 11 -32.89 17.30 18.74
C LEU A 11 -32.53 17.25 17.24
N LEU A 12 -33.34 17.86 16.37
CA LEU A 12 -33.03 17.98 14.94
C LEU A 12 -31.71 18.73 14.70
N SER A 13 -31.48 19.85 15.39
CA SER A 13 -30.23 20.60 15.30
C SER A 13 -29.03 19.76 15.74
N PHE A 14 -29.17 18.96 16.80
CA PHE A 14 -28.12 18.05 17.25
C PHE A 14 -27.77 17.01 16.17
N PHE A 15 -28.77 16.38 15.55
CA PHE A 15 -28.54 15.41 14.49
C PHE A 15 -27.88 16.04 13.26
N ILE A 16 -28.30 17.25 12.85
CA ILE A 16 -27.68 17.97 11.74
C ILE A 16 -26.22 18.27 12.04
N THR A 17 -25.91 18.79 13.23
CA THR A 17 -24.52 19.09 13.64
C THR A 17 -23.68 17.81 13.70
N ALA A 18 -24.21 16.72 14.24
CA ALA A 18 -23.51 15.43 14.28
C ALA A 18 -23.19 14.90 12.87
N LEU A 19 -24.13 15.03 11.93
CA LEU A 19 -23.91 14.64 10.53
C LEU A 19 -22.87 15.52 9.83
N ILE A 20 -22.85 16.83 10.10
CA ILE A 20 -21.84 17.75 9.55
C ILE A 20 -20.45 17.43 10.12
N VAL A 21 -20.35 17.19 11.43
CA VAL A 21 -19.08 16.80 12.07
C VAL A 21 -18.58 15.46 11.54
N LEU A 22 -19.47 14.48 11.36
CA LEU A 22 -19.14 13.20 10.75
C LEU A 22 -18.64 13.36 9.31
N TYR A 23 -19.36 14.15 8.50
CA TYR A 23 -18.95 14.43 7.13
C TYR A 23 -17.57 15.10 7.06
N PHE A 24 -17.34 16.11 7.89
CA PHE A 24 -16.06 16.81 7.94
C PHE A 24 -14.93 15.89 8.45
N TYR A 25 -15.19 15.06 9.46
CA TYR A 25 -14.23 14.08 9.96
C TYR A 25 -13.79 13.10 8.86
N LEU A 26 -14.73 12.57 8.08
CA LEU A 26 -14.44 11.63 7.00
C LEU A 26 -13.76 12.32 5.81
N TYR A 27 -14.14 13.56 5.52
CA TYR A 27 -13.49 14.37 4.49
C TYR A 27 -12.02 14.69 4.84
N VAL A 28 -11.74 15.02 6.10
CA VAL A 28 -10.40 15.39 6.56
C VAL A 28 -9.49 14.17 6.74
N ASN A 29 -10.01 13.05 7.25
CA ASN A 29 -9.19 11.86 7.55
C ASN A 29 -9.07 10.87 6.38
N GLY A 30 -9.82 11.09 5.30
CA GLY A 30 -9.79 10.22 4.12
C GLY A 30 -10.43 8.85 4.37
N PRO A 31 -10.20 7.90 3.45
CA PRO A 31 -10.82 6.58 3.50
C PRO A 31 -10.29 5.70 4.64
N ILE A 32 -11.14 4.81 5.15
CA ILE A 32 -10.73 3.80 6.12
C ILE A 32 -10.10 2.62 5.37
N ILE A 33 -8.84 2.34 5.70
CA ILE A 33 -8.04 1.30 5.04
C ILE A 33 -7.92 0.04 5.90
N GLN A 34 -8.31 -1.11 5.33
CA GLN A 34 -8.23 -2.45 5.93
C GLN A 34 -6.85 -3.10 5.70
N ALA A 35 -5.83 -2.53 6.32
CA ALA A 35 -4.46 -3.05 6.32
C ALA A 35 -3.72 -2.53 7.55
N LYS A 36 -2.59 -3.15 7.93
CA LYS A 36 -1.80 -2.68 9.08
C LYS A 36 -1.19 -1.30 8.86
N SER A 37 -0.68 -1.03 7.67
CA SER A 37 -0.10 0.27 7.31
C SER A 37 -0.40 0.59 5.85
N ALA A 38 -0.55 1.89 5.56
CA ALA A 38 -0.83 2.37 4.20
C ALA A 38 -0.31 3.79 3.97
N ILE A 39 0.05 4.09 2.73
CA ILE A 39 0.39 5.45 2.30
C ILE A 39 0.01 5.67 0.84
N LEU A 40 -0.37 6.89 0.50
CA LEU A 40 -0.56 7.37 -0.87
C LEU A 40 0.27 8.62 -1.06
N ILE A 41 1.11 8.64 -2.09
CA ILE A 41 1.95 9.79 -2.43
C ILE A 41 1.78 10.20 -3.90
N ASN A 42 1.97 11.48 -4.18
CA ASN A 42 2.26 11.95 -5.53
C ASN A 42 3.69 11.57 -5.91
N ALA A 43 3.87 10.83 -7.00
CA ALA A 43 5.17 10.31 -7.39
C ALA A 43 6.17 11.39 -7.81
N ASN A 44 5.69 12.53 -8.32
CA ASN A 44 6.54 13.61 -8.83
C ASN A 44 7.00 14.54 -7.69
N SER A 45 6.07 14.98 -6.84
CA SER A 45 6.37 15.92 -5.75
C SER A 45 6.82 15.23 -4.46
N GLY A 46 6.49 13.94 -4.27
CA GLY A 46 6.67 13.23 -3.01
C GLY A 46 5.66 13.65 -1.93
N GLU A 47 4.65 14.46 -2.28
CA GLU A 47 3.60 14.89 -1.36
C GLU A 47 2.79 13.68 -0.86
N ILE A 48 2.59 13.60 0.45
CA ILE A 48 1.76 12.58 1.08
C ILE A 48 0.30 13.02 1.01
N VAL A 49 -0.50 12.27 0.28
CA VAL A 49 -1.95 12.50 0.08
C VAL A 49 -2.77 11.79 1.17
N TYR A 50 -2.31 10.61 1.59
CA TYR A 50 -2.91 9.83 2.67
C TYR A 50 -1.83 9.04 3.39
N LYS A 51 -2.01 8.82 4.70
CA LYS A 51 -1.12 7.96 5.49
C LYS A 51 -1.85 7.29 6.66
N LYS A 52 -1.43 6.08 6.97
CA LYS A 52 -1.84 5.28 8.12
C LYS A 52 -0.65 4.47 8.60
N ASP A 53 -0.17 4.74 9.81
CA ASP A 53 0.95 4.02 10.44
C ASP A 53 2.16 3.88 9.51
N GLU A 54 2.47 4.92 8.73
CA GLU A 54 3.34 4.83 7.56
C GLU A 54 4.81 4.55 7.89
N GLU A 55 5.24 4.92 9.10
CA GLU A 55 6.58 4.71 9.64
C GLU A 55 6.70 3.40 10.43
N THR A 56 5.59 2.66 10.62
CA THR A 56 5.60 1.43 11.41
C THR A 56 6.27 0.30 10.64
N PRO A 57 7.31 -0.36 11.21
CA PRO A 57 7.92 -1.53 10.58
C PRO A 57 6.95 -2.69 10.46
N VAL A 58 6.82 -3.21 9.25
CA VAL A 58 6.01 -4.39 8.91
C VAL A 58 6.92 -5.45 8.30
N GLN A 59 6.71 -6.71 8.71
CA GLN A 59 7.30 -7.86 8.04
C GLN A 59 6.66 -8.00 6.66
N SER A 60 7.35 -7.55 5.62
CA SER A 60 6.91 -7.70 4.25
C SER A 60 8.06 -8.25 3.43
N ALA A 61 8.34 -9.53 3.64
CA ALA A 61 9.45 -10.27 3.04
C ALA A 61 9.60 -9.94 1.54
N ALA A 62 8.56 -10.17 0.74
CA ALA A 62 8.66 -10.02 -0.71
C ALA A 62 8.80 -8.58 -1.21
N LEU A 63 8.55 -7.54 -0.42
CA LEU A 63 8.82 -6.16 -0.84
C LEU A 63 10.32 -5.83 -0.89
N SER A 64 11.19 -6.69 -0.35
CA SER A 64 12.64 -6.60 -0.59
C SER A 64 12.98 -6.66 -2.08
N LYS A 65 12.12 -7.30 -2.89
CA LYS A 65 12.30 -7.39 -4.34
C LYS A 65 12.20 -6.05 -5.05
N LEU A 66 11.51 -5.05 -4.51
CA LEU A 66 11.55 -3.69 -5.07
C LEU A 66 12.98 -3.12 -5.07
N MET A 67 13.79 -3.45 -4.06
CA MET A 67 15.19 -3.04 -4.01
C MET A 67 16.03 -3.86 -5.00
N THR A 68 15.74 -5.15 -5.13
CA THR A 68 16.37 -6.01 -6.15
C THR A 68 16.10 -5.49 -7.56
N GLU A 69 14.83 -5.17 -7.89
CA GLU A 69 14.43 -4.55 -9.14
C GLU A 69 15.18 -3.24 -9.39
N TYR A 70 15.22 -2.36 -8.38
CA TYR A 70 15.94 -1.10 -8.47
C TYR A 70 17.40 -1.30 -8.85
N ILE A 71 18.11 -2.20 -8.15
CA ILE A 71 19.53 -2.46 -8.40
C ILE A 71 19.75 -3.09 -9.77
N VAL A 72 18.92 -4.04 -10.19
CA VAL A 72 19.03 -4.66 -11.52
C VAL A 72 18.86 -3.62 -12.62
N LEU A 73 17.86 -2.75 -12.51
CA LEU A 73 17.63 -1.65 -13.44
C LEU A 73 18.77 -0.64 -13.42
N GLU A 74 19.35 -0.35 -12.25
CA GLU A 74 20.54 0.49 -12.11
C GLU A 74 21.75 -0.12 -12.84
N GLN A 75 22.01 -1.43 -12.68
CA GLN A 75 23.11 -2.10 -13.38
C GLN A 75 22.93 -2.08 -14.91
N LEU A 76 21.69 -2.27 -15.39
CA LEU A 76 21.35 -2.18 -16.81
C LEU A 76 21.56 -0.75 -17.35
N ASN A 77 21.09 0.27 -16.60
CA ASN A 77 21.25 1.67 -16.97
C ASN A 77 22.73 2.09 -16.99
N ASP A 78 23.52 1.61 -16.03
CA ASP A 78 24.97 1.82 -15.95
C ASP A 78 25.76 0.98 -16.98
N ARG A 79 25.08 0.13 -17.78
CA ARG A 79 25.68 -0.79 -18.75
C ARG A 79 26.70 -1.77 -18.14
N LYS A 80 26.52 -2.14 -16.87
CA LYS A 80 27.33 -3.14 -16.17
C LYS A 80 26.87 -4.56 -16.47
N ILE A 81 25.60 -4.71 -16.81
CA ILE A 81 24.99 -5.92 -17.37
C ILE A 81 24.13 -5.52 -18.58
N GLN A 82 23.80 -6.47 -19.43
CA GLN A 82 22.94 -6.31 -20.60
C GLN A 82 21.76 -7.27 -20.55
N LEU A 83 20.67 -6.94 -21.24
CA LEU A 83 19.45 -7.75 -21.25
C LEU A 83 19.65 -9.16 -21.85
N ASP A 84 20.60 -9.30 -22.77
CA ASP A 84 20.95 -10.54 -23.46
C ASP A 84 22.06 -11.34 -22.77
N ASP A 85 22.61 -10.84 -21.65
CA ASP A 85 23.58 -11.59 -20.87
C ASP A 85 22.95 -12.90 -20.38
N PHE A 86 23.70 -14.00 -20.56
CA PHE A 86 23.33 -15.30 -20.02
C PHE A 86 23.55 -15.31 -18.50
N VAL A 87 22.55 -15.82 -17.78
CA VAL A 87 22.61 -15.99 -16.33
C VAL A 87 22.71 -17.47 -16.02
N GLN A 88 23.78 -17.86 -15.34
CA GLN A 88 23.97 -19.23 -14.87
C GLN A 88 23.10 -19.47 -13.62
N ILE A 89 22.26 -20.51 -13.68
CA ILE A 89 21.42 -20.90 -12.54
C ILE A 89 22.23 -21.78 -11.58
N SER A 90 22.48 -21.28 -10.38
CA SER A 90 23.18 -22.02 -9.32
C SER A 90 22.28 -23.09 -8.67
N ASN A 91 22.90 -23.99 -7.90
CA ASN A 91 22.16 -24.96 -7.09
C ASN A 91 21.30 -24.28 -6.02
N GLU A 92 21.74 -23.13 -5.49
CA GLU A 92 20.97 -22.37 -4.50
C GLU A 92 19.70 -21.80 -5.13
N VAL A 93 19.80 -21.18 -6.32
CA VAL A 93 18.64 -20.73 -7.10
C VAL A 93 17.66 -21.88 -7.36
N PHE A 94 18.17 -23.07 -7.70
CA PHE A 94 17.32 -24.22 -7.95
C PHE A 94 16.55 -24.69 -6.69
N ARG A 95 17.16 -24.57 -5.51
CA ARG A 95 16.59 -24.97 -4.21
C ARG A 95 15.53 -24.00 -3.69
N VAL A 96 15.45 -22.77 -4.19
CA VAL A 96 14.42 -21.80 -3.78
C VAL A 96 13.04 -22.40 -4.05
N GLU A 97 12.34 -22.69 -2.95
CA GLU A 97 10.96 -23.18 -2.91
C GLU A 97 9.98 -22.03 -3.22
N THR A 98 8.72 -22.36 -3.53
CA THR A 98 7.64 -21.36 -3.74
C THR A 98 7.91 -20.33 -4.84
N SER A 99 8.26 -20.80 -6.04
CA SER A 99 8.44 -19.94 -7.21
C SER A 99 7.43 -20.31 -8.31
N PRO A 100 6.58 -19.38 -8.79
CA PRO A 100 5.57 -19.69 -9.82
C PRO A 100 6.21 -20.13 -11.15
N ILE A 101 7.48 -19.80 -11.37
CA ILE A 101 8.25 -20.22 -12.53
C ILE A 101 9.46 -21.04 -12.07
N GLN A 102 9.64 -22.21 -12.67
CA GLN A 102 10.81 -23.05 -12.49
C GLN A 102 11.85 -22.72 -13.57
N VAL A 103 13.06 -22.41 -13.12
CA VAL A 103 14.29 -22.38 -13.93
C VAL A 103 15.17 -23.56 -13.50
N THR A 104 15.88 -24.15 -14.46
CA THR A 104 16.82 -25.26 -14.27
C THR A 104 18.24 -24.84 -14.67
N SER A 105 19.25 -25.57 -14.20
CA SER A 105 20.66 -25.34 -14.58
C SER A 105 20.96 -25.55 -16.06
N ASN A 106 20.08 -26.22 -16.80
CA ASN A 106 20.21 -26.43 -18.23
C ASN A 106 19.54 -25.33 -19.07
N ASP A 107 18.76 -24.45 -18.44
CA ASP A 107 18.04 -23.40 -19.14
C ASP A 107 19.03 -22.29 -19.55
N LYS A 108 18.88 -21.81 -20.79
CA LYS A 108 19.65 -20.66 -21.29
C LYS A 108 18.97 -19.35 -20.89
N THR A 109 18.82 -19.13 -19.59
CA THR A 109 18.15 -17.94 -19.06
C THR A 109 18.94 -16.67 -19.34
N THR A 110 18.25 -15.61 -19.73
CA THR A 110 18.82 -14.27 -19.95
C THR A 110 18.41 -13.30 -18.85
N VAL A 111 19.17 -12.21 -18.66
CA VAL A 111 18.77 -11.11 -17.77
C VAL A 111 17.38 -10.60 -18.11
N ARG A 112 17.02 -10.52 -19.41
CA ARG A 112 15.68 -10.13 -19.87
C ARG A 112 14.60 -11.03 -19.31
N ASP A 113 14.74 -12.34 -19.47
CA ASP A 113 13.73 -13.30 -19.05
C ASP A 113 13.52 -13.28 -17.53
N LEU A 114 14.62 -13.24 -16.78
CA LEU A 114 14.58 -13.17 -15.32
C LEU A 114 14.02 -11.83 -14.82
N LEU A 115 14.36 -10.72 -15.48
CA LEU A 115 13.82 -9.41 -15.14
C LEU A 115 12.30 -9.35 -15.36
N HIS A 116 11.78 -9.91 -16.45
CA HIS A 116 10.33 -9.99 -16.68
C HIS A 116 9.64 -10.86 -15.64
N ALA A 117 10.24 -12.01 -15.28
CA ALA A 117 9.70 -12.87 -14.22
C ALA A 117 9.70 -12.18 -12.85
N LEU A 118 10.75 -11.40 -12.54
CA LEU A 118 10.85 -10.61 -11.32
C LEU A 118 9.78 -9.51 -11.27
N LEU A 119 9.67 -8.71 -12.32
CA LEU A 119 8.77 -7.55 -12.37
C LEU A 119 7.29 -7.92 -12.50
N LEU A 120 6.96 -9.03 -13.15
CA LEU A 120 5.55 -9.44 -13.36
C LEU A 120 5.01 -10.30 -12.23
N ALA A 121 5.84 -11.16 -11.63
CA ALA A 121 5.38 -12.17 -10.68
C ALA A 121 6.15 -12.18 -9.36
N GLY A 122 7.05 -11.22 -9.12
CA GLY A 122 7.90 -11.21 -7.92
C GLY A 122 8.70 -12.50 -7.77
N ASN A 123 9.19 -13.06 -8.87
CA ASN A 123 9.75 -14.41 -8.90
C ASN A 123 11.03 -14.55 -8.03
N ASN A 124 10.98 -15.37 -6.98
CA ASN A 124 12.09 -15.56 -6.03
C ASN A 124 13.37 -16.09 -6.69
N ARG A 125 13.25 -17.07 -7.59
CA ARG A 125 14.41 -17.64 -8.31
C ARG A 125 15.09 -16.60 -9.19
N SER A 126 14.29 -15.77 -9.86
CA SER A 126 14.81 -14.69 -10.71
C SER A 126 15.50 -13.61 -9.89
N ALA A 127 14.95 -13.24 -8.73
CA ALA A 127 15.59 -12.31 -7.81
C ALA A 127 16.98 -12.81 -7.36
N LEU A 128 17.07 -14.07 -6.92
CA LEU A 128 18.33 -14.65 -6.47
C LEU A 128 19.33 -14.83 -7.63
N ALA A 129 18.88 -15.33 -8.78
CA ALA A 129 19.75 -15.51 -9.94
C ALA A 129 20.35 -14.18 -10.44
N LEU A 130 19.53 -13.13 -10.50
CA LEU A 130 20.00 -11.79 -10.85
C LEU A 130 20.93 -11.21 -9.78
N ALA A 131 20.66 -11.48 -8.50
CA ALA A 131 21.54 -11.07 -7.41
C ALA A 131 22.92 -11.72 -7.48
N GLU A 132 22.98 -13.04 -7.68
CA GLU A 132 24.22 -13.78 -7.88
C GLU A 132 24.96 -13.32 -9.14
N HIS A 133 24.23 -13.06 -10.23
CA HIS A 133 24.83 -12.56 -11.47
C HIS A 133 25.49 -11.19 -11.29
N ILE A 134 24.86 -10.29 -10.54
CA ILE A 134 25.35 -8.92 -10.31
C ILE A 134 26.50 -8.86 -9.30
N ALA A 135 26.39 -9.63 -8.20
CA ALA A 135 27.28 -9.47 -7.04
C ALA A 135 28.16 -10.69 -6.75
N GLY A 136 28.06 -11.74 -7.57
CA GLY A 136 28.75 -13.03 -7.41
C GLY A 136 28.08 -13.97 -6.41
N ASN A 137 27.44 -13.43 -5.36
CA ASN A 137 26.66 -14.19 -4.37
C ASN A 137 25.63 -13.28 -3.68
N GLU A 138 24.70 -13.90 -2.94
CA GLU A 138 23.60 -13.18 -2.26
C GLU A 138 24.06 -12.29 -1.10
N ASP A 139 25.12 -12.66 -0.37
CA ASP A 139 25.64 -11.84 0.73
C ASP A 139 26.17 -10.50 0.23
N ASN A 140 26.96 -10.52 -0.85
CA ASN A 140 27.45 -9.32 -1.52
C ASN A 140 26.29 -8.48 -2.07
N PHE A 141 25.26 -9.12 -2.63
CA PHE A 141 24.08 -8.41 -3.10
C PHE A 141 23.32 -7.75 -1.95
N THR A 142 23.20 -8.43 -0.80
CA THR A 142 22.56 -7.89 0.41
C THR A 142 23.31 -6.67 0.95
N MET A 143 24.64 -6.68 0.90
CA MET A 143 25.45 -5.49 1.21
C MET A 143 25.13 -4.32 0.25
N LEU A 144 24.96 -4.61 -1.05
CA LEU A 144 24.59 -3.61 -2.04
C LEU A 144 23.17 -3.06 -1.80
N MET A 145 22.20 -3.90 -1.46
CA MET A 145 20.83 -3.50 -1.10
C MET A 145 20.82 -2.53 0.09
N ASN A 146 21.54 -2.86 1.17
CA ASN A 146 21.58 -2.01 2.36
C ASN A 146 22.41 -0.74 2.14
N LYS A 147 23.45 -0.77 1.28
CA LYS A 147 24.14 0.43 0.83
C LYS A 147 23.17 1.35 0.08
N LYS A 148 22.40 0.80 -0.87
CA LYS A 148 21.41 1.55 -1.64
C LYS A 148 20.31 2.14 -0.77
N ALA A 149 19.84 1.41 0.25
CA ALA A 149 18.88 1.90 1.24
C ALA A 149 19.33 3.22 1.88
N LYS A 150 20.61 3.29 2.28
CA LYS A 150 21.21 4.50 2.86
C LYS A 150 21.34 5.63 1.85
N GLU A 151 21.77 5.32 0.61
CA GLU A 151 21.88 6.30 -0.48
C GLU A 151 20.52 6.93 -0.82
N LEU A 152 19.45 6.12 -0.80
CA LEU A 152 18.08 6.55 -1.01
C LEU A 152 17.43 7.20 0.22
N LYS A 153 18.15 7.27 1.35
CA LYS A 153 17.68 7.84 2.62
C LYS A 153 16.35 7.24 3.08
N LEU A 154 16.26 5.90 2.98
CA LEU A 154 15.17 5.16 3.60
C LEU A 154 15.25 5.34 5.13
N LEU A 155 14.08 5.35 5.77
CA LEU A 155 13.93 5.47 7.22
C LEU A 155 14.64 4.32 7.93
N GLN A 156 14.49 3.09 7.41
CA GLN A 156 15.26 1.95 7.88
C GLN A 156 16.65 1.89 7.20
N PRO A 157 17.76 1.91 7.96
CA PRO A 157 19.10 2.01 7.39
C PRO A 157 19.69 0.68 6.90
N SER A 158 19.12 -0.47 7.29
CA SER A 158 19.55 -1.80 6.84
C SER A 158 18.40 -2.83 6.87
N PRO A 159 17.33 -2.63 6.09
CA PRO A 159 16.12 -3.44 6.20
C PRO A 159 16.19 -4.80 5.50
N PHE A 160 17.19 -5.02 4.63
CA PHE A 160 17.23 -6.19 3.75
C PHE A 160 18.16 -7.28 4.28
N LEU A 161 17.64 -8.50 4.37
CA LEU A 161 18.41 -9.68 4.75
C LEU A 161 18.90 -10.50 3.55
N ASN A 162 18.20 -10.41 2.41
CA ASN A 162 18.52 -11.12 1.18
C ASN A 162 17.72 -10.54 -0.02
N SER A 163 17.94 -11.09 -1.22
CA SER A 163 17.38 -10.57 -2.49
C SER A 163 15.86 -10.77 -2.65
N THR A 164 15.29 -11.74 -1.93
CA THR A 164 13.87 -12.12 -2.03
C THR A 164 13.03 -11.60 -0.87
N GLY A 165 13.72 -11.28 0.23
CA GLY A 165 13.27 -11.05 1.59
C GLY A 165 12.67 -12.24 2.33
N ILE A 166 12.61 -13.42 1.71
CA ILE A 166 12.15 -14.66 2.35
C ILE A 166 13.30 -15.20 3.20
N ASN A 167 13.07 -15.37 4.50
CA ASN A 167 13.99 -16.04 5.39
C ASN A 167 13.28 -17.23 6.06
N HIS A 168 13.92 -18.39 6.06
CA HIS A 168 13.42 -19.60 6.72
C HIS A 168 13.80 -19.65 8.21
N ASP A 169 14.73 -18.80 8.66
CA ASP A 169 15.02 -18.59 10.08
C ASP A 169 13.96 -17.68 10.72
N THR A 170 13.33 -18.15 11.80
CA THR A 170 12.27 -17.43 12.51
C THR A 170 12.79 -16.22 13.30
N ASN A 171 14.09 -16.12 13.55
CA ASN A 171 14.66 -15.11 14.43
C ASN A 171 14.89 -13.75 13.75
N LYS A 172 14.94 -13.70 12.42
CA LYS A 172 15.19 -12.46 11.66
C LYS A 172 14.41 -12.46 10.36
N GLN A 173 13.63 -11.40 10.13
CA GLN A 173 12.92 -11.18 8.87
C GLN A 173 13.22 -9.80 8.30
N SER A 174 13.18 -9.69 6.97
CA SER A 174 13.26 -8.39 6.30
C SER A 174 11.99 -7.60 6.64
N THR A 175 12.14 -6.34 7.01
CA THR A 175 11.02 -5.46 7.32
C THR A 175 11.05 -4.22 6.45
N THR A 176 9.90 -3.59 6.27
CA THR A 176 9.80 -2.32 5.55
C THR A 176 8.76 -1.43 6.23
N THR A 177 8.73 -0.16 5.85
CA THR A 177 7.69 0.79 6.25
C THR A 177 6.93 1.22 5.00
N ALA A 178 5.68 1.67 5.15
CA ALA A 178 4.93 2.12 3.98
C ALA A 178 5.61 3.32 3.32
N ILE A 179 6.19 4.23 4.12
CA ILE A 179 6.96 5.38 3.61
C ILE A 179 8.21 4.96 2.83
N ASP A 180 8.95 3.93 3.28
CA ASP A 180 10.15 3.47 2.57
C ASP A 180 9.80 2.76 1.27
N ALA A 181 8.77 1.91 1.27
CA ALA A 181 8.26 1.28 0.06
C ALA A 181 7.78 2.32 -0.96
N ALA A 182 7.06 3.36 -0.51
CA ALA A 182 6.59 4.43 -1.38
C ALA A 182 7.75 5.26 -1.97
N LYS A 183 8.75 5.62 -1.15
CA LYS A 183 9.97 6.31 -1.60
C LYS A 183 10.74 5.49 -2.63
N LEU A 184 10.95 4.20 -2.35
CA LEU A 184 11.66 3.29 -3.25
C LEU A 184 10.92 3.14 -4.58
N ALA A 185 9.60 2.95 -4.56
CA ALA A 185 8.79 2.87 -5.77
C ALA A 185 8.80 4.19 -6.56
N ALA A 186 8.69 5.33 -5.89
CA ALA A 186 8.76 6.64 -6.54
C ALA A 186 10.12 6.84 -7.22
N ARG A 187 11.21 6.45 -6.54
CA ARG A 187 12.54 6.50 -7.10
C ARG A 187 12.70 5.56 -8.29
N LEU A 188 12.25 4.32 -8.17
CA LEU A 188 12.32 3.31 -9.23
C LEU A 188 11.62 3.80 -10.50
N VAL A 189 10.39 4.32 -10.39
CA VAL A 189 9.63 4.84 -11.54
C VAL A 189 10.27 6.09 -12.13
N LYS A 190 10.86 6.94 -11.29
CA LYS A 190 11.50 8.19 -11.72
C LYS A 190 12.82 7.95 -12.46
N ASP A 191 13.66 7.07 -11.91
CA ASP A 191 15.00 6.81 -12.44
C ASP A 191 14.94 5.84 -13.63
N PHE A 192 13.98 4.91 -13.64
CA PHE A 192 13.85 3.85 -14.66
C PHE A 192 12.41 3.78 -15.21
N PRO A 193 11.88 4.83 -15.85
CA PRO A 193 10.47 4.89 -16.28
C PRO A 193 10.07 3.77 -17.26
N ASP A 194 11.03 3.23 -18.01
CA ASP A 194 10.81 2.10 -18.93
C ASP A 194 10.38 0.81 -18.24
N VAL A 195 10.60 0.68 -16.92
CA VAL A 195 10.08 -0.44 -16.12
C VAL A 195 8.57 -0.60 -16.26
N LEU A 196 7.84 0.51 -16.45
CA LEU A 196 6.39 0.52 -16.63
C LEU A 196 5.96 -0.12 -17.95
N ASN A 197 6.85 -0.22 -18.94
CA ASN A 197 6.56 -0.96 -20.17
C ASN A 197 6.47 -2.47 -19.91
N ILE A 198 7.13 -2.97 -18.86
CA ILE A 198 7.08 -4.36 -18.43
C ILE A 198 5.95 -4.55 -17.43
N THR A 199 5.90 -3.76 -16.35
CA THR A 199 4.94 -4.00 -15.24
C THR A 199 3.47 -3.84 -15.64
N LYS A 200 3.18 -3.18 -16.77
CA LYS A 200 1.82 -3.06 -17.34
C LYS A 200 1.38 -4.27 -18.20
N LEU A 201 2.28 -5.20 -18.52
CA LEU A 201 1.97 -6.37 -19.33
C LEU A 201 1.13 -7.37 -18.53
N THR A 202 0.25 -8.12 -19.20
CA THR A 202 -0.50 -9.20 -18.55
C THR A 202 0.31 -10.47 -18.42
N SER A 203 1.24 -10.72 -19.35
CA SER A 203 2.15 -11.85 -19.35
C SER A 203 3.39 -11.58 -20.22
N TYR A 204 4.37 -12.47 -20.10
CA TYR A 204 5.57 -12.49 -20.94
C TYR A 204 6.00 -13.94 -21.24
N GLN A 205 6.24 -14.26 -22.51
CA GLN A 205 6.72 -15.56 -22.97
C GLN A 205 8.25 -15.62 -22.86
N PHE A 206 8.78 -16.66 -22.20
CA PHE A 206 10.21 -16.84 -22.06
C PHE A 206 10.89 -17.19 -23.38
N THR A 207 12.13 -16.72 -23.57
CA THR A 207 12.90 -17.05 -24.78
C THR A 207 13.54 -18.45 -24.72
N PHE A 208 13.77 -18.98 -23.52
CA PHE A 208 14.49 -20.23 -23.31
C PHE A 208 13.60 -21.48 -23.23
N LYS A 209 12.28 -21.31 -23.14
CA LYS A 209 11.30 -22.42 -23.07
C LYS A 209 9.92 -22.00 -23.53
N ASP A 210 9.09 -22.98 -23.89
CA ASP A 210 7.68 -22.75 -24.20
C ASP A 210 6.83 -22.64 -22.92
N SER A 211 6.98 -21.51 -22.24
CA SER A 211 6.24 -21.17 -21.02
C SER A 211 6.23 -19.65 -20.85
N GLN A 212 5.25 -19.13 -20.13
CA GLN A 212 5.11 -17.71 -19.85
C GLN A 212 4.96 -17.44 -18.35
N VAL A 213 5.31 -16.22 -17.95
CA VAL A 213 4.97 -15.64 -16.65
C VAL A 213 3.74 -14.76 -16.81
N PHE A 214 2.83 -14.83 -15.84
CA PHE A 214 1.67 -13.94 -15.75
C PHE A 214 1.90 -12.87 -14.69
N ASN A 215 1.30 -11.71 -14.91
CA ASN A 215 1.31 -10.63 -13.95
C ASN A 215 0.47 -11.00 -12.71
N THR A 216 1.01 -10.79 -11.52
CA THR A 216 0.29 -11.01 -10.26
C THR A 216 -0.59 -9.82 -9.89
N ASN A 217 -0.36 -8.64 -10.47
CA ASN A 217 -1.20 -7.46 -10.28
C ASN A 217 -2.53 -7.60 -11.04
N LYS A 218 -3.56 -8.09 -10.32
CA LYS A 218 -4.91 -8.27 -10.85
C LYS A 218 -5.56 -6.98 -11.33
N MET A 219 -5.14 -5.80 -10.86
CA MET A 219 -5.74 -4.53 -11.28
C MET A 219 -5.54 -4.23 -12.78
N ILE A 220 -4.54 -4.87 -13.42
CA ILE A 220 -4.22 -4.69 -14.84
C ILE A 220 -5.18 -5.48 -15.74
N TYR A 221 -5.52 -6.73 -15.37
CA TYR A 221 -6.22 -7.66 -16.26
C TYR A 221 -7.57 -8.17 -15.74
N SER A 222 -7.86 -8.00 -14.45
CA SER A 222 -9.10 -8.51 -13.86
C SER A 222 -10.33 -7.88 -14.53
N LEU A 223 -11.39 -8.68 -14.69
CA LEU A 223 -12.72 -8.22 -15.10
C LEU A 223 -13.59 -7.84 -13.90
N ASN A 224 -13.11 -8.03 -12.68
CA ASN A 224 -13.82 -7.63 -11.48
C ASN A 224 -13.67 -6.11 -11.29
N GLU A 225 -14.78 -5.39 -11.46
CA GLU A 225 -14.85 -3.94 -11.29
C GLU A 225 -14.51 -3.47 -9.87
N ASN A 226 -14.50 -4.34 -8.85
CA ASN A 226 -14.01 -3.97 -7.52
C ASN A 226 -12.49 -3.96 -7.40
N ILE A 227 -11.79 -4.63 -8.33
CA ILE A 227 -10.32 -4.74 -8.35
C ILE A 227 -9.72 -3.89 -9.46
N LYS A 228 -10.31 -3.91 -10.65
CA LYS A 228 -9.80 -3.17 -11.82
C LYS A 228 -9.84 -1.67 -11.57
N LEU A 229 -8.78 -0.96 -11.99
CA LEU A 229 -8.76 0.50 -12.01
C LEU A 229 -7.98 0.98 -13.23
N GLN A 230 -8.56 1.95 -13.96
CA GLN A 230 -7.90 2.58 -15.10
C GLN A 230 -6.64 3.33 -14.65
N GLY A 231 -5.61 3.29 -15.48
CA GLY A 231 -4.37 4.02 -15.26
C GLY A 231 -3.35 3.28 -14.40
N VAL A 232 -3.71 2.13 -13.79
CA VAL A 232 -2.75 1.26 -13.08
C VAL A 232 -1.79 0.61 -14.08
N ASP A 233 -0.49 0.77 -13.84
CA ASP A 233 0.58 0.26 -14.69
C ASP A 233 1.72 -0.43 -13.91
N GLY A 234 1.52 -0.69 -12.61
CA GLY A 234 2.49 -1.39 -11.75
C GLY A 234 2.07 -1.42 -10.27
N LEU A 235 2.95 -1.80 -9.33
CA LEU A 235 4.32 -2.29 -9.56
C LEU A 235 4.51 -3.71 -9.02
N GLN A 236 4.35 -3.90 -7.71
CA GLN A 236 4.81 -5.12 -7.05
C GLN A 236 3.80 -5.60 -6.01
N THR A 237 3.35 -6.84 -6.17
CA THR A 237 2.54 -7.56 -5.20
C THR A 237 3.45 -8.40 -4.30
N SER A 238 3.10 -8.53 -3.04
CA SER A 238 3.89 -9.26 -2.05
C SER A 238 2.97 -10.14 -1.21
N PHE A 239 3.41 -11.38 -1.00
CA PHE A 239 2.81 -12.31 -0.06
C PHE A 239 3.85 -12.63 1.01
N SER A 240 3.48 -12.42 2.27
CA SER A 240 4.36 -12.63 3.41
C SER A 240 4.18 -14.05 3.98
N THR A 241 5.21 -14.54 4.68
CA THR A 241 5.21 -15.87 5.31
C THR A 241 4.19 -15.99 6.44
N ASN A 242 3.69 -14.86 6.96
CA ASN A 242 2.60 -14.81 7.94
C ASN A 242 1.20 -15.01 7.32
N GLY A 243 1.10 -15.16 5.99
CA GLY A 243 -0.17 -15.36 5.29
C GLY A 243 -0.85 -14.08 4.79
N ASN A 244 -0.23 -12.92 5.00
CA ASN A 244 -0.81 -11.63 4.66
C ASN A 244 -0.24 -11.05 3.35
N TYR A 245 -0.97 -10.10 2.77
CA TYR A 245 -0.74 -9.54 1.46
C TYR A 245 -0.33 -8.08 1.55
N SER A 246 0.63 -7.68 0.74
CA SER A 246 1.05 -6.29 0.59
C SER A 246 1.07 -5.94 -0.90
N PHE A 247 0.80 -4.68 -1.23
CA PHE A 247 0.78 -4.23 -2.61
C PHE A 247 1.32 -2.81 -2.74
N VAL A 248 2.27 -2.64 -3.66
CA VAL A 248 2.79 -1.35 -4.08
C VAL A 248 2.33 -1.11 -5.50
N SER A 249 1.46 -0.12 -5.67
CA SER A 249 0.83 0.21 -6.94
C SER A 249 1.24 1.58 -7.42
N THR A 250 1.27 1.75 -8.74
CA THR A 250 1.28 3.07 -9.37
C THR A 250 0.18 3.16 -10.40
N ALA A 251 -0.40 4.35 -10.47
CA ALA A 251 -1.36 4.69 -11.49
C ALA A 251 -1.12 6.11 -11.98
N LYS A 252 -1.44 6.36 -13.25
CA LYS A 252 -1.37 7.69 -13.87
C LYS A 252 -2.69 8.04 -14.55
N LEU A 253 -3.23 9.22 -14.22
CA LEU A 253 -4.35 9.85 -14.90
C LEU A 253 -3.97 11.30 -15.24
N GLY A 254 -4.04 11.67 -16.52
CA GLY A 254 -3.52 12.94 -16.99
C GLY A 254 -2.03 13.09 -16.66
N ASP A 255 -1.66 14.20 -16.03
CA ASP A 255 -0.28 14.47 -15.60
C ASP A 255 0.03 14.00 -14.17
N THR A 256 -0.99 13.54 -13.44
CA THR A 256 -0.85 13.09 -12.05
C THR A 256 -0.50 11.61 -12.02
N ARG A 257 0.64 11.28 -11.42
CA ARG A 257 1.01 9.91 -11.06
C ARG A 257 0.98 9.74 -9.54
N LEU A 258 0.24 8.74 -9.09
CA LEU A 258 0.16 8.38 -7.68
C LEU A 258 0.86 7.03 -7.44
N ILE A 259 1.38 6.88 -6.23
CA ILE A 259 1.91 5.62 -5.70
C ILE A 259 1.17 5.30 -4.41
N SER A 260 0.56 4.12 -4.38
CA SER A 260 -0.15 3.59 -3.22
C SER A 260 0.63 2.41 -2.66
N VAL A 261 0.74 2.34 -1.34
CA VAL A 261 1.30 1.17 -0.64
C VAL A 261 0.29 0.70 0.39
N ILE A 262 -0.03 -0.58 0.34
CA ILE A 262 -0.82 -1.32 1.33
C ILE A 262 0.08 -2.40 1.92
N LEU A 263 0.24 -2.44 3.25
CA LEU A 263 1.04 -3.44 3.95
C LEU A 263 0.19 -4.27 4.92
N ASP A 264 0.36 -5.59 4.89
CA ASP A 264 -0.23 -6.55 5.84
C ASP A 264 -1.78 -6.52 5.81
N ALA A 265 -2.38 -6.75 4.64
CA ALA A 265 -3.81 -7.01 4.49
C ALA A 265 -4.09 -8.52 4.60
N ASP A 266 -5.20 -8.89 5.25
CA ASP A 266 -5.52 -10.29 5.57
C ASP A 266 -5.81 -11.17 4.34
N GLU A 267 -6.27 -10.55 3.25
CA GLU A 267 -6.60 -11.25 2.00
C GLU A 267 -6.03 -10.54 0.77
N GLU A 268 -5.71 -11.32 -0.26
CA GLU A 268 -5.14 -10.82 -1.51
C GLU A 268 -6.06 -9.78 -2.17
N ASN A 269 -7.34 -10.11 -2.31
CA ASN A 269 -8.31 -9.22 -2.94
C ASN A 269 -8.54 -7.94 -2.11
N ILE A 270 -8.42 -8.01 -0.78
CA ILE A 270 -8.50 -6.82 0.08
C ILE A 270 -7.35 -5.86 -0.22
N SER A 271 -6.13 -6.37 -0.44
CA SER A 271 -4.99 -5.50 -0.81
C SER A 271 -5.25 -4.69 -2.09
N PHE A 272 -5.92 -5.28 -3.09
CA PHE A 272 -6.29 -4.60 -4.33
C PHE A 272 -7.46 -3.63 -4.14
N ILE A 273 -8.50 -4.03 -3.39
CA ILE A 273 -9.69 -3.20 -3.11
C ILE A 273 -9.28 -1.95 -2.33
N GLU A 274 -8.45 -2.08 -1.30
CA GLU A 274 -7.97 -0.95 -0.51
C GLU A 274 -7.02 -0.04 -1.30
N THR A 275 -6.21 -0.61 -2.19
CA THR A 275 -5.40 0.17 -3.14
C THR A 275 -6.27 0.97 -4.09
N LYS A 276 -7.32 0.37 -4.65
CA LYS A 276 -8.29 1.07 -5.50
C LYS A 276 -8.93 2.24 -4.75
N LYS A 277 -9.34 2.02 -3.50
CA LYS A 277 -9.92 3.05 -2.63
C LYS A 277 -8.98 4.24 -2.44
N LEU A 278 -7.70 3.98 -2.15
CA LEU A 278 -6.69 5.05 -2.02
C LEU A 278 -6.45 5.80 -3.33
N LEU A 279 -6.24 5.08 -4.44
CA LEU A 279 -5.98 5.71 -5.73
C LEU A 279 -7.15 6.58 -6.18
N GLN A 280 -8.40 6.11 -6.01
CA GLN A 280 -9.60 6.89 -6.31
C GLN A 280 -9.68 8.14 -5.44
N TYR A 281 -9.44 8.01 -4.12
CA TYR A 281 -9.38 9.15 -3.21
C TYR A 281 -8.33 10.19 -3.65
N GLY A 282 -7.15 9.76 -4.09
CA GLY A 282 -6.09 10.70 -4.51
C GLY A 282 -6.36 11.38 -5.85
N PHE A 283 -7.00 10.70 -6.80
CA PHE A 283 -7.33 11.30 -8.10
C PHE A 283 -8.57 12.20 -8.04
N ASP A 284 -9.55 11.82 -7.24
CA ASP A 284 -10.76 12.59 -7.02
C ASP A 284 -11.26 12.38 -5.58
N PRO A 285 -10.83 13.23 -4.63
CA PRO A 285 -11.31 13.16 -3.25
C PRO A 285 -12.84 13.27 -3.15
N SER A 286 -13.49 13.95 -4.10
CA SER A 286 -14.95 14.11 -4.12
C SER A 286 -15.69 12.84 -4.54
N SER A 287 -15.00 11.91 -5.21
CA SER A 287 -15.54 10.60 -5.58
C SER A 287 -15.72 9.67 -4.37
N TYR A 288 -15.02 9.92 -3.26
CA TYR A 288 -15.22 9.19 -2.00
C TYR A 288 -16.47 9.71 -1.29
N SER A 289 -17.63 9.21 -1.70
CA SER A 289 -18.92 9.68 -1.19
C SER A 289 -19.07 9.46 0.32
N ALA A 290 -19.82 10.35 0.98
CA ALA A 290 -20.19 10.21 2.39
C ALA A 290 -20.86 8.85 2.70
N LEU A 291 -21.56 8.27 1.72
CA LEU A 291 -22.16 6.95 1.83
C LEU A 291 -21.10 5.83 1.90
N GLN A 292 -20.03 5.91 1.11
CA GLN A 292 -18.95 4.94 1.16
C GLN A 292 -18.18 5.05 2.47
N ALA A 293 -17.88 6.28 2.89
CA ALA A 293 -17.24 6.56 4.16
C ALA A 293 -18.06 6.06 5.36
N PHE A 294 -19.39 6.19 5.29
CA PHE A 294 -20.32 5.65 6.29
C PHE A 294 -20.36 4.11 6.30
N LYS A 295 -20.37 3.46 5.14
CA LYS A 295 -20.29 1.99 5.04
C LYS A 295 -19.00 1.47 5.67
N ASP A 296 -17.87 2.07 5.30
CA ASP A 296 -16.56 1.68 5.83
C ASP A 296 -16.50 1.88 7.37
N THR A 297 -17.14 2.94 7.87
CA THR A 297 -17.29 3.22 9.31
C THR A 297 -18.09 2.14 10.03
N LEU A 298 -19.24 1.73 9.49
CA LEU A 298 -20.07 0.69 10.08
C LEU A 298 -19.38 -0.67 10.15
N THR A 299 -18.49 -0.95 9.20
CA THR A 299 -17.71 -2.21 9.18
C THR A 299 -16.50 -2.19 10.12
N SER A 300 -16.10 -1.01 10.63
CA SER A 300 -14.90 -0.86 11.46
C SER A 300 -15.26 -0.77 12.95
N TRP A 301 -15.01 -1.85 13.70
CA TRP A 301 -15.23 -1.90 15.16
C TRP A 301 -14.43 -0.87 15.94
N THR A 302 -13.20 -0.58 15.53
CA THR A 302 -12.32 0.40 16.17
C THR A 302 -12.87 1.82 16.04
N ILE A 303 -13.45 2.13 14.89
CA ILE A 303 -14.07 3.42 14.61
C ILE A 303 -15.43 3.51 15.29
N LEU A 304 -16.21 2.43 15.35
CA LEU A 304 -17.43 2.39 16.18
C LEU A 304 -17.13 2.67 17.66
N LEU A 305 -15.99 2.21 18.18
CA LEU A 305 -15.53 2.55 19.54
C LEU A 305 -15.12 4.02 19.68
N GLN A 306 -14.42 4.59 18.70
CA GLN A 306 -14.10 6.02 18.67
C GLN A 306 -15.38 6.88 18.58
N PHE A 307 -16.33 6.51 17.72
CA PHE A 307 -17.64 7.16 17.63
C PHE A 307 -18.45 6.98 18.90
N LYS A 308 -18.40 5.83 19.58
CA LYS A 308 -19.04 5.66 20.89
C LYS A 308 -18.53 6.71 21.87
N ASN A 309 -17.22 6.95 21.93
CA ASN A 309 -16.65 7.98 22.79
C ASN A 309 -17.06 9.39 22.37
N LEU A 310 -17.05 9.68 21.06
CA LEU A 310 -17.50 10.98 20.53
C LEU A 310 -18.99 11.21 20.82
N ILE A 311 -19.84 10.21 20.64
CA ILE A 311 -21.27 10.24 20.94
C ILE A 311 -21.49 10.47 22.44
N ILE A 312 -20.76 9.76 23.31
CA ILE A 312 -20.82 9.98 24.76
C ILE A 312 -20.44 11.42 25.12
N GLN A 313 -19.35 11.95 24.55
CA GLN A 313 -18.93 13.34 24.77
C GLN A 313 -19.99 14.33 24.28
N THR A 314 -20.58 14.08 23.11
CA THR A 314 -21.60 14.97 22.53
C THR A 314 -22.90 14.93 23.35
N ILE A 315 -23.30 13.75 23.84
CA ILE A 315 -24.44 13.58 24.76
C ILE A 315 -24.18 14.29 26.08
N MET A 316 -22.97 14.17 26.65
CA MET A 316 -22.59 14.89 27.87
C MET A 316 -22.69 16.41 27.69
N ILE A 317 -22.15 16.95 26.60
CA ILE A 317 -22.23 18.39 26.29
C ILE A 317 -23.68 18.83 26.16
N PHE A 318 -24.50 18.05 25.46
CA PHE A 318 -25.93 18.32 25.30
C PHE A 318 -26.68 18.29 26.64
N LEU A 319 -26.41 17.32 27.50
CA LEU A 319 -26.98 17.23 28.85
C LEU A 319 -26.58 18.41 29.73
N ILE A 320 -25.32 18.85 29.65
CA ILE A 320 -24.83 20.04 30.37
C ILE A 320 -25.59 21.28 29.90
N ILE A 321 -25.67 21.51 28.58
CA ILE A 321 -26.37 22.68 28.02
C ILE A 321 -27.85 22.67 28.39
N THR A 322 -28.53 21.52 28.28
CA THR A 322 -29.96 21.40 28.62
C THR A 322 -30.22 21.61 30.11
N THR A 323 -29.34 21.10 30.98
CA THR A 323 -29.42 21.32 32.43
C THR A 323 -29.20 22.79 32.78
N LEU A 324 -28.19 23.45 32.18
CA LEU A 324 -27.93 24.88 32.35
C LEU A 324 -29.12 25.73 31.86
N MET A 325 -29.71 25.41 30.71
CA MET A 325 -30.92 26.07 30.24
C MET A 325 -32.09 25.90 31.21
N PHE A 326 -32.28 24.70 31.77
CA PHE A 326 -33.35 24.44 32.72
C PHE A 326 -33.16 25.22 34.03
N LEU A 327 -31.93 25.28 34.55
CA LEU A 327 -31.56 26.07 35.72
C LEU A 327 -31.78 27.57 35.47
N HIS A 328 -31.38 28.09 34.31
CA HIS A 328 -31.56 29.49 33.94
C HIS A 328 -33.05 29.87 33.82
N ILE A 329 -33.87 29.01 33.19
CA ILE A 329 -35.33 29.23 33.13
C ILE A 329 -35.96 29.21 34.52
N ARG A 330 -35.47 28.35 35.43
CA ARG A 330 -35.95 28.28 36.82
C ARG A 330 -35.56 29.52 37.63
N GLN A 331 -34.34 30.03 37.47
CA GLN A 331 -33.90 31.29 38.10
C GLN A 331 -34.71 32.49 37.62
N LYS A 332 -34.93 32.61 36.30
CA LYS A 332 -35.74 33.70 35.74
C LYS A 332 -37.19 33.66 36.24
N LYS A 333 -37.76 32.47 36.39
CA LYS A 333 -39.08 32.27 37.03
C LYS A 333 -39.10 32.60 38.53
N SER A 334 -37.99 32.62 39.26
CA SER A 334 -37.99 33.06 40.66
C SER A 334 -37.80 34.56 40.81
N GLU A 335 -37.16 35.22 39.85
CA GLU A 335 -37.03 36.68 39.82
C GLU A 335 -38.35 37.38 39.47
N ASP A 336 -39.18 36.79 38.59
CA ASP A 336 -40.50 37.32 38.23
C ASP A 336 -41.56 37.23 39.37
N PHE A 337 -41.21 36.68 40.54
CA PHE A 337 -42.09 36.53 41.71
C PHE A 337 -41.67 37.37 42.94
N ASN A 338 -40.62 38.19 42.82
CA ASN A 338 -40.23 39.21 43.80
C ASN A 338 -40.56 40.61 43.29
#